data_AF-A0ABD6IQG7-F1
#
_entry.id   AF-A0ABD6IQG7-F1
#
_cell.length_a   1.000
_cell.length_b   1.000
_cell.length_c   1.000
_cell.angle_alpha   90.00
_cell.angle_beta   90.00
_cell.angle_gamma   90.00
#
_symmetry.space_group_name_H-M   'P 1'
#
loop_
_entity.id
_entity.type
_entity.pdbx_description
1 polymer ?
#
loop_
_entity_poly.entity_id
_entity_poly.type
_entity_poly.pdbx_seq_one_letter_code
_entity_poly.pdbx_strand_id
1 'polypeptide(L)'
;MFPDATGQLQAMAENVSVILRPQDQERLDRLAKVRKDKAVWEHQRTYEQSKRQYLGEDVLKNTGSAVVWWLAKNDEHVEKTVADLGLLAQLTSAANDSDIPERLQELLSPSRPDEPDEFDETDGPVSTDAFDGAPGHRSAADHLSDLFDAMGFPEEDPRRAMLAAQFAHIIKEQNRYETAEEVLRRFAPPEPEDDVA
;
A
#
# COMPACT_ATOMS: atom_id res chain seq x y z
N MET A 1 14.91 53.52 31.93
CA MET A 1 14.29 52.63 32.93
C MET A 1 14.88 53.05 34.27
N PHE A 2 14.08 53.66 35.15
CA PHE A 2 14.55 54.13 36.45
C PHE A 2 14.44 52.98 37.47
N PRO A 3 15.42 52.80 38.38
CA PRO A 3 15.35 51.76 39.39
C PRO A 3 14.17 51.99 40.34
N ASP A 4 13.52 50.91 40.75
CA ASP A 4 12.53 50.94 41.84
C ASP A 4 13.21 51.35 43.16
N ALA A 5 12.44 51.87 44.12
CA ALA A 5 12.90 52.29 45.44
C ALA A 5 13.61 51.18 46.23
N THR A 6 13.44 49.91 45.83
CA THR A 6 14.15 48.75 46.37
C THR A 6 15.54 48.51 45.76
N GLY A 7 15.96 49.33 44.78
CA GLY A 7 17.21 49.16 44.04
C GLY A 7 17.14 48.08 42.95
N GLN A 8 15.94 47.56 42.65
CA GLN A 8 15.73 46.52 41.64
C GLN A 8 15.16 47.09 40.34
N LEU A 9 15.55 46.53 39.20
CA LEU A 9 15.08 46.93 37.88
C LEU A 9 14.40 45.74 37.22
N GLN A 10 13.10 45.81 37.01
CA GLN A 10 12.36 44.82 36.23
C GLN A 10 12.42 45.20 34.75
N ALA A 11 13.15 44.42 33.96
CA ALA A 11 13.23 44.59 32.51
C ALA A 11 12.51 43.43 31.80
N MET A 12 11.67 43.77 30.84
CA MET A 12 11.02 42.81 29.95
C MET A 12 11.49 43.07 28.52
N ALA A 13 11.81 42.00 27.79
CA ALA A 13 12.10 42.07 26.37
C ALA A 13 10.88 41.53 25.62
N GLU A 14 10.33 42.33 24.70
CA GLU A 14 9.17 41.94 23.89
C GLU A 14 9.57 40.97 22.78
N ASN A 15 10.78 41.12 22.22
CA ASN A 15 11.29 40.29 21.13
C ASN A 15 12.73 39.84 21.39
N VAL A 16 12.92 38.52 21.52
CA VAL A 16 14.24 37.90 21.68
C VAL A 16 14.52 37.05 20.45
N SER A 17 15.48 37.47 19.63
CA SER A 17 15.96 36.70 18.47
C SER A 17 17.31 36.07 18.79
N VAL A 18 17.45 34.76 18.51
CA VAL A 18 18.72 34.05 18.64
C VAL A 18 19.32 33.86 17.25
N ILE A 19 20.53 34.36 17.05
CA ILE A 19 21.28 34.19 15.79
C ILE A 19 22.26 33.04 15.99
N LEU A 20 22.08 31.98 15.21
CA LEU A 20 22.94 30.81 15.23
C LEU A 20 23.96 30.88 14.08
N ARG A 21 25.12 30.27 14.29
CA ARG A 21 26.07 30.06 13.18
C ARG A 21 25.46 29.08 12.17
N PRO A 22 25.73 29.22 10.86
CA PRO A 22 25.13 28.34 9.84
C PRO A 22 25.33 26.85 10.12
N GLN A 23 26.51 26.45 10.61
CA GLN A 23 26.81 25.06 10.99
C GLN A 23 25.93 24.55 12.15
N ASP A 24 25.66 25.40 13.13
CA ASP A 24 24.83 25.07 14.29
C ASP A 24 23.36 24.96 13.87
N GLN A 25 22.89 25.83 12.95
CA GLN A 25 21.55 25.79 12.39
C GLN A 25 21.32 24.51 11.56
N GLU A 26 22.24 24.19 10.65
CA GLU A 26 22.13 22.98 9.82
C GLU A 26 22.10 21.69 10.66
N ARG A 27 22.89 21.67 11.74
CA ARG A 27 22.86 20.55 12.70
C ARG A 27 21.51 20.44 13.40
N LEU A 28 20.92 21.57 13.82
CA LEU A 28 19.59 21.57 14.45
C LEU A 28 18.50 21.14 13.47
N ASP A 29 18.55 21.57 12.22
CA ASP A 29 17.61 21.17 11.19
C ASP A 29 17.67 19.65 10.93
N ARG A 30 18.89 19.09 10.86
CA ARG A 30 19.09 17.64 10.76
C ARG A 30 18.52 16.89 11.97
N LEU A 31 18.75 17.39 13.18
CA LEU A 31 18.17 16.79 14.40
C LEU A 31 16.65 16.90 14.43
N ALA A 32 16.10 18.02 13.98
CA ALA A 32 14.65 18.22 13.88
C ALA A 32 14.04 17.25 12.88
N LYS A 33 14.68 17.02 11.73
CA LYS A 33 14.26 16.03 10.74
C LYS A 33 14.25 14.62 11.34
N VAL A 34 15.35 14.17 11.94
CA VAL A 34 15.43 12.85 12.57
C VAL A 34 14.37 12.67 13.66
N ARG A 35 14.07 13.71 14.44
CA ARG A 35 13.00 13.66 15.46
C ARG A 35 11.62 13.48 14.82
N LYS A 36 11.33 14.21 13.74
CA LYS A 36 10.06 14.07 12.99
C LYS A 36 9.94 12.68 12.38
N ASP A 37 10.99 12.20 11.72
CA ASP A 37 11.01 10.88 11.09
C ASP A 37 10.81 9.78 12.13
N LYS A 38 11.45 9.89 13.30
CA LYS A 38 11.24 8.97 14.42
C LYS A 38 9.79 8.99 14.91
N ALA A 39 9.18 10.16 15.06
CA ALA A 39 7.79 10.26 15.49
C ALA A 39 6.82 9.62 14.49
N VAL A 40 7.07 9.80 13.18
CA VAL A 40 6.30 9.13 12.12
C VAL A 40 6.47 7.62 12.19
N TRP A 41 7.71 7.14 12.36
CA TRP A 41 7.98 5.70 12.48
C TRP A 41 7.34 5.09 13.73
N GLU A 42 7.40 5.77 14.88
CA GLU A 42 6.76 5.32 16.11
C GLU A 42 5.24 5.23 15.94
N HIS A 43 4.62 6.24 15.33
CA HIS A 43 3.19 6.21 15.02
C HIS A 43 2.82 5.05 14.09
N GLN A 44 3.58 4.84 13.01
CA GLN A 44 3.32 3.72 12.10
C GLN A 44 3.49 2.37 12.80
N ARG A 45 4.55 2.21 13.60
CA ARG A 45 4.79 0.98 14.35
C ARG A 45 3.66 0.72 15.35
N THR A 46 3.23 1.75 16.07
CA THR A 46 2.09 1.63 17.00
C THR A 46 0.82 1.29 16.25
N TYR A 47 0.55 1.93 15.10
CA TYR A 47 -0.60 1.60 14.27
C TYR A 47 -0.60 0.13 13.84
N GLU A 48 0.52 -0.38 13.32
CA GLU A 48 0.65 -1.79 12.94
C GLU A 48 0.50 -2.73 14.15
N GLN A 49 1.09 -2.38 15.29
CA GLN A 49 0.96 -3.17 16.51
C GLN A 49 -0.48 -3.21 17.00
N SER A 50 -1.17 -2.07 17.05
CA SER A 50 -2.57 -1.97 17.42
C SER A 50 -3.46 -2.71 16.43
N LYS A 51 -3.16 -2.68 15.13
CA LYS A 51 -3.88 -3.45 14.11
C LYS A 51 -3.72 -4.95 14.33
N ARG A 52 -2.49 -5.42 14.59
CA ARG A 52 -2.23 -6.84 14.90
C ARG A 52 -2.95 -7.27 16.17
N GLN A 53 -2.90 -6.44 17.21
CA GLN A 53 -3.59 -6.70 18.47
C GLN A 53 -5.11 -6.77 18.26
N TYR A 54 -5.71 -5.82 17.55
CA TYR A 54 -7.13 -5.84 17.22
C TYR A 54 -7.52 -7.08 16.41
N LEU A 55 -6.75 -7.41 15.36
CA LEU A 55 -7.04 -8.57 14.54
C LEU A 55 -6.85 -9.89 15.31
N GLY A 56 -5.84 -10.00 16.16
CA GLY A 56 -5.59 -11.21 16.94
C GLY A 56 -6.56 -11.39 18.11
N GLU A 57 -6.70 -10.36 18.96
CA GLU A 57 -7.43 -10.45 20.23
C GLU A 57 -8.94 -10.20 20.09
N ASP A 58 -9.35 -9.37 19.13
CA ASP A 58 -10.78 -9.04 18.98
C ASP A 58 -11.43 -9.80 17.82
N VAL A 59 -10.76 -9.87 16.66
CA VAL A 59 -11.34 -10.47 15.44
C VAL A 59 -11.12 -11.98 15.38
N LEU A 60 -9.86 -12.43 15.37
CA LEU A 60 -9.49 -13.83 15.10
C LEU A 60 -9.39 -14.68 16.37
N LYS A 61 -9.72 -14.13 17.54
CA LYS A 61 -9.71 -14.85 18.83
C LYS A 61 -10.55 -16.13 18.83
N ASN A 62 -11.67 -16.11 18.11
CA ASN A 62 -12.52 -17.28 17.90
C ASN A 62 -13.31 -17.12 16.61
N THR A 63 -13.80 -18.24 16.06
CA THR A 63 -14.56 -18.24 14.80
C THR A 63 -15.81 -17.35 14.86
N GLY A 64 -16.46 -17.22 16.01
CA GLY A 64 -17.64 -16.36 16.18
C GLY A 64 -17.33 -14.87 16.05
N SER A 65 -16.24 -14.41 16.67
CA SER A 65 -15.74 -13.04 16.53
C SER A 65 -15.39 -12.71 15.08
N ALA A 66 -14.75 -13.66 14.38
CA ALA A 66 -14.37 -13.49 12.98
C ALA A 66 -15.61 -13.39 12.07
N VAL A 67 -16.65 -14.18 12.35
CA VAL A 67 -17.95 -14.12 11.63
C VAL A 67 -18.65 -12.78 11.83
N VAL A 68 -18.71 -12.28 13.08
CA VAL A 68 -19.33 -10.97 13.37
C VAL A 68 -18.55 -9.84 12.68
N TRP A 69 -17.22 -9.92 12.70
CA TRP A 69 -16.38 -8.96 12.00
C TRP A 69 -16.56 -9.03 10.48
N TRP A 70 -16.66 -10.24 9.90
CA TRP A 70 -16.89 -10.44 8.47
C TRP A 70 -18.24 -9.87 8.02
N LEU A 71 -19.29 -10.09 8.81
CA LEU A 71 -20.63 -9.48 8.57
C LEU A 71 -20.57 -7.96 8.60
N ALA A 72 -19.94 -7.39 9.63
CA ALA A 72 -19.80 -5.94 9.75
C ALA A 72 -18.97 -5.32 8.61
N LYS A 73 -18.06 -6.11 8.02
CA LYS A 73 -17.20 -5.65 6.93
C LYS A 73 -17.81 -5.84 5.53
N ASN A 74 -18.74 -6.78 5.37
CA ASN A 74 -19.39 -7.14 4.11
C ASN A 74 -20.90 -6.83 4.15
N ASP A 75 -21.29 -5.66 4.65
CA ASP A 75 -22.67 -5.14 4.60
C ASP A 75 -23.75 -6.14 5.04
N GLU A 76 -23.48 -6.95 6.06
CA GLU A 76 -24.40 -7.94 6.60
C GLU A 76 -24.85 -9.05 5.61
N HIS A 77 -24.03 -9.36 4.59
CA HIS A 77 -24.28 -10.47 3.67
C HIS A 77 -24.17 -11.84 4.38
N VAL A 78 -25.27 -12.30 4.96
CA VAL A 78 -25.36 -13.55 5.73
C VAL A 78 -25.05 -14.78 4.88
N GLU A 79 -25.59 -14.87 3.66
CA GLU A 79 -25.40 -16.03 2.78
C GLU A 79 -23.92 -16.28 2.47
N LYS A 80 -23.20 -15.20 2.10
CA LYS A 80 -21.76 -15.23 1.87
C LYS A 80 -20.99 -15.59 3.14
N THR A 81 -21.39 -15.02 4.28
CA THR A 81 -20.75 -15.33 5.57
C THR A 81 -20.88 -16.81 5.95
N VAL A 82 -22.03 -17.41 5.68
CA VAL A 82 -22.26 -18.84 5.95
C VAL A 82 -21.42 -19.70 5.00
N ALA A 83 -21.28 -19.31 3.73
CA ALA A 83 -20.40 -19.99 2.78
C ALA A 83 -18.92 -19.91 3.23
N ASP A 84 -18.48 -18.74 3.68
CA ASP A 84 -17.11 -18.49 4.13
C ASP A 84 -16.82 -19.03 5.55
N LEU A 85 -17.82 -19.59 6.24
CA LEU A 85 -17.69 -20.02 7.65
C LEU A 85 -16.56 -21.04 7.85
N GLY A 86 -16.38 -21.97 6.90
CA GLY A 86 -15.29 -22.93 6.92
C GLY A 86 -13.91 -22.24 6.84
N LEU A 87 -13.77 -21.30 5.91
CA LEU A 87 -12.54 -20.51 5.71
C LEU A 87 -12.23 -19.65 6.94
N LEU A 88 -13.24 -19.01 7.54
CA LEU A 88 -13.09 -18.25 8.77
C LEU A 88 -12.66 -19.15 9.93
N ALA A 89 -13.19 -20.37 10.03
CA ALA A 89 -12.75 -21.35 11.03
C ALA A 89 -11.27 -21.69 10.85
N GLN A 90 -10.84 -22.00 9.61
CA GLN A 90 -9.45 -22.28 9.28
C GLN A 90 -8.52 -21.10 9.60
N LEU A 91 -8.91 -19.87 9.24
CA LEU A 91 -8.15 -18.65 9.55
C LEU A 91 -8.01 -18.44 11.05
N THR A 92 -9.08 -18.62 11.83
CA THR A 92 -9.01 -18.49 13.30
C THR A 92 -8.18 -19.60 13.93
N SER A 93 -8.26 -20.83 13.44
CA SER A 93 -7.45 -21.95 13.91
C SER A 93 -5.97 -21.72 13.64
N ALA A 94 -5.61 -21.27 12.43
CA ALA A 94 -4.25 -20.91 12.06
C ALA A 94 -3.70 -19.71 12.85
N ALA A 95 -4.54 -18.71 13.14
CA ALA A 95 -4.13 -17.54 13.93
C ALA A 95 -3.84 -17.85 15.40
N ASN A 96 -4.41 -18.93 15.94
CA ASN A 96 -4.28 -19.31 17.36
C ASN A 96 -3.48 -20.61 17.57
N ASP A 97 -2.80 -21.14 16.52
CA ASP A 97 -2.08 -22.42 16.56
C ASP A 97 -2.94 -23.57 17.15
N SER A 98 -4.21 -23.62 16.76
CA SER A 98 -5.21 -24.55 17.31
C SER A 98 -5.88 -25.39 16.22
N ASP A 99 -6.37 -26.57 16.58
CA ASP A 99 -7.10 -27.42 15.65
C ASP A 99 -8.48 -26.83 15.29
N ILE A 100 -8.97 -27.20 14.11
CA ILE A 100 -10.29 -26.78 13.63
C ILE A 100 -11.35 -27.58 14.37
N PRO A 101 -12.40 -26.95 14.93
CA PRO A 101 -13.49 -27.67 15.60
C PRO A 101 -14.11 -28.73 14.69
N GLU A 102 -14.28 -29.96 15.18
CA GLU A 102 -14.80 -31.11 14.40
C GLU A 102 -16.10 -30.78 13.64
N ARG A 103 -17.01 -30.05 14.29
CA ARG A 103 -18.27 -29.58 13.70
C ARG A 103 -18.13 -28.68 12.45
N LEU A 104 -16.97 -28.06 12.27
CA LEU A 104 -16.64 -27.17 11.14
C LEU A 104 -15.68 -27.84 10.15
N GLN A 105 -15.07 -28.98 10.50
CA GLN A 105 -14.22 -29.74 9.59
C GLN A 105 -15.02 -30.30 8.41
N GLU A 106 -16.30 -30.63 8.62
CA GLU A 106 -17.21 -31.07 7.55
C GLU A 106 -17.40 -30.00 6.47
N LEU A 107 -17.37 -28.71 6.85
CA LEU A 107 -17.49 -27.58 5.91
C LEU A 107 -16.21 -27.33 5.10
N LEU A 108 -15.08 -27.88 5.54
CA LEU A 108 -13.79 -27.80 4.86
C LEU A 108 -13.53 -29.00 3.95
N SER A 109 -14.37 -30.03 4.03
CA SER A 109 -14.28 -31.18 3.14
C SER A 109 -14.57 -30.69 1.73
N PRO A 110 -13.60 -30.73 0.80
CA PRO A 110 -13.91 -30.41 -0.57
C PRO A 110 -14.89 -31.48 -1.05
N SER A 111 -16.14 -31.11 -1.28
CA SER A 111 -16.81 -31.65 -2.45
C SER A 111 -15.85 -31.37 -3.59
N ARG A 112 -15.16 -32.41 -4.06
CA ARG A 112 -14.28 -32.36 -5.23
C ARG A 112 -14.95 -31.47 -6.29
N PRO A 113 -14.36 -30.33 -6.66
CA PRO A 113 -14.88 -29.59 -7.79
C PRO A 113 -14.53 -30.40 -9.04
N ASP A 114 -15.51 -31.10 -9.59
CA ASP A 114 -15.55 -31.26 -11.04
C ASP A 114 -15.96 -29.89 -11.59
N GLU A 115 -14.94 -29.08 -11.91
CA GLU A 115 -14.87 -28.01 -12.92
C GLU A 115 -13.87 -26.92 -12.47
N PRO A 116 -12.93 -26.52 -13.35
CA PRO A 116 -12.08 -25.37 -13.08
C PRO A 116 -12.90 -24.10 -13.31
N ASP A 117 -13.48 -23.56 -12.23
CA ASP A 117 -13.93 -22.17 -12.23
C ASP A 117 -12.72 -21.25 -12.12
N GLU A 118 -12.60 -20.39 -13.13
CA GLU A 118 -11.68 -19.26 -13.20
C GLU A 118 -11.99 -18.28 -12.06
N PHE A 119 -11.36 -18.48 -10.91
CA PHE A 119 -11.24 -17.44 -9.90
C PHE A 119 -9.99 -16.61 -10.19
N ASP A 120 -10.23 -15.37 -10.58
CA ASP A 120 -9.27 -14.28 -10.78
C ASP A 120 -8.44 -14.06 -9.49
N GLU A 121 -7.27 -14.69 -9.43
CA GLU A 121 -6.26 -14.46 -8.40
C GLU A 121 -5.57 -13.11 -8.67
N THR A 122 -6.20 -12.03 -8.23
CA THR A 122 -5.47 -10.78 -7.96
C THR A 122 -5.00 -10.75 -6.50
N ASP A 123 -3.69 -10.56 -6.37
CA ASP A 123 -2.94 -10.05 -5.22
C ASP A 123 -2.41 -11.05 -4.17
N GLY A 124 -1.21 -11.57 -4.45
CA GLY A 124 -0.26 -12.16 -3.50
C GLY A 124 1.19 -11.89 -3.95
N PRO A 125 2.16 -11.70 -3.03
CA PRO A 125 3.42 -11.04 -3.32
C PRO A 125 4.37 -11.92 -4.14
N VAL A 126 4.80 -11.42 -5.30
CA VAL A 126 5.77 -12.12 -6.15
C VAL A 126 7.15 -12.12 -5.50
N SER A 127 7.57 -13.33 -5.13
CA SER A 127 8.95 -13.68 -4.80
C SER A 127 9.89 -13.31 -5.94
N THR A 128 10.92 -12.55 -5.60
CA THR A 128 12.13 -12.38 -6.41
C THR A 128 12.87 -13.71 -6.49
N ASP A 129 13.02 -14.22 -7.72
CA ASP A 129 14.12 -15.05 -8.25
C ASP A 129 13.63 -16.22 -9.11
N ALA A 130 13.55 -16.00 -10.42
CA ALA A 130 13.86 -17.02 -11.44
C ALA A 130 13.91 -16.38 -12.84
N PHE A 131 15.13 -16.12 -13.32
CA PHE A 131 15.43 -16.06 -14.75
C PHE A 131 15.20 -17.45 -15.35
N ASP A 132 14.30 -17.59 -16.34
CA ASP A 132 14.55 -18.16 -17.68
C ASP A 132 13.22 -18.28 -18.46
N GLY A 133 13.27 -18.11 -19.78
CA GLY A 133 12.14 -17.72 -20.63
C GLY A 133 10.89 -18.63 -20.65
N ALA A 134 9.72 -18.02 -20.51
CA ALA A 134 8.42 -18.56 -20.93
C ALA A 134 7.53 -17.41 -21.47
N PRO A 135 6.91 -17.55 -22.66
CA PRO A 135 6.04 -16.52 -23.23
C PRO A 135 4.67 -16.57 -22.56
N GLY A 136 4.30 -15.52 -21.82
CA GLY A 136 2.96 -15.41 -21.24
C GLY A 136 2.79 -14.54 -20.00
N HIS A 137 3.86 -13.98 -19.43
CA HIS A 137 3.69 -13.00 -18.35
C HIS A 137 3.22 -11.69 -18.95
N ARG A 138 1.93 -11.35 -18.76
CA ARG A 138 1.39 -10.04 -19.11
C ARG A 138 2.27 -8.97 -18.49
N SER A 139 2.77 -8.10 -19.34
CA SER A 139 3.63 -6.99 -18.94
C SER A 139 2.81 -5.93 -18.20
N ALA A 140 3.47 -5.11 -17.36
CA ALA A 140 2.87 -3.89 -16.83
C ALA A 140 2.35 -2.95 -17.94
N ALA A 141 2.94 -3.01 -19.13
CA ALA A 141 2.48 -2.27 -20.30
C ALA A 141 1.19 -2.84 -20.89
N ASP A 142 0.98 -4.17 -20.80
CA ASP A 142 -0.25 -4.83 -21.26
C ASP A 142 -1.44 -4.42 -20.38
N HIS A 143 -1.24 -4.42 -19.05
CA HIS A 143 -2.25 -3.95 -18.09
C HIS A 143 -2.60 -2.45 -18.28
N LEU A 144 -1.63 -1.61 -18.63
CA LEU A 144 -1.90 -0.21 -18.96
C LEU A 144 -2.65 -0.06 -20.29
N SER A 145 -2.44 -0.96 -21.26
CA SER A 145 -3.22 -0.98 -22.49
C SER A 145 -4.68 -1.30 -22.21
N ASP A 146 -4.94 -2.37 -21.44
CA ASP A 146 -6.30 -2.76 -21.03
C ASP A 146 -7.01 -1.62 -20.28
N LEU A 147 -6.29 -0.89 -19.43
CA LEU A 147 -6.82 0.28 -18.72
C LEU A 147 -7.19 1.42 -19.69
N PHE A 148 -6.35 1.70 -20.69
CA PHE A 148 -6.66 2.72 -21.69
C PHE A 148 -7.85 2.32 -22.58
N ASP A 149 -7.99 1.04 -22.93
CA ASP A 149 -9.14 0.50 -23.65
C ASP A 149 -10.43 0.64 -22.82
N ALA A 150 -10.38 0.30 -21.53
CA ALA A 150 -11.50 0.47 -20.62
C ALA A 150 -11.94 1.93 -20.43
N MET A 151 -11.00 2.87 -20.50
CA MET A 151 -11.28 4.32 -20.45
C MET A 151 -11.73 4.91 -21.79
N GLY A 152 -11.80 4.11 -22.85
CA GLY A 152 -12.25 4.54 -24.18
C GLY A 152 -11.20 5.30 -24.99
N PHE A 153 -9.91 5.11 -24.69
CA PHE A 153 -8.81 5.61 -25.52
C PHE A 153 -8.35 4.48 -26.45
N PRO A 154 -8.71 4.49 -27.75
CA PRO A 154 -8.24 3.48 -28.70
C PRO A 154 -6.73 3.58 -28.95
N GLU A 155 -6.12 2.53 -29.51
CA GLU A 155 -4.66 2.41 -29.69
C GLU A 155 -4.02 3.57 -30.49
N GLU A 156 -4.79 4.25 -31.34
CA GLU A 156 -4.35 5.38 -32.17
C GLU A 156 -4.51 6.76 -31.48
N ASP A 157 -4.93 6.82 -30.21
CA ASP A 157 -5.13 8.08 -29.52
C ASP A 157 -3.79 8.68 -29.04
N PRO A 158 -3.40 9.89 -29.50
CA PRO A 158 -2.16 10.54 -29.08
C PRO A 158 -2.10 10.81 -27.57
N ARG A 159 -3.24 10.80 -26.87
CA ARG A 159 -3.32 10.95 -25.41
C ARG A 159 -2.76 9.74 -24.65
N ARG A 160 -2.75 8.55 -25.25
CA ARG A 160 -2.16 7.33 -24.64
C ARG A 160 -0.67 7.51 -24.37
N ALA A 161 0.07 8.06 -25.33
CA ALA A 161 1.51 8.29 -25.21
C ALA A 161 1.85 9.32 -24.10
N MET A 162 1.07 10.40 -24.00
CA MET A 162 1.25 11.41 -22.95
C MET A 162 0.96 10.85 -21.55
N LEU A 163 -0.12 10.09 -21.40
CA LEU A 163 -0.49 9.48 -20.13
C LEU A 163 0.50 8.39 -19.72
N ALA A 164 0.92 7.53 -20.66
CA ALA A 164 1.95 6.52 -20.41
C ALA A 164 3.28 7.15 -19.96
N ALA A 165 3.68 8.29 -20.54
CA ALA A 165 4.86 9.03 -20.09
C ALA A 165 4.71 9.59 -18.67
N GLN A 166 3.51 10.05 -18.30
CA GLN A 166 3.22 10.51 -16.94
C GLN A 166 3.26 9.35 -15.92
N PHE A 167 2.68 8.19 -16.26
CA PHE A 167 2.78 6.98 -15.43
C PHE A 167 4.22 6.52 -15.28
N ALA A 168 5.00 6.49 -16.37
CA ALA A 168 6.41 6.14 -16.32
C ALA A 168 7.23 7.08 -15.42
N HIS A 169 6.90 8.38 -15.39
CA HIS A 169 7.55 9.33 -14.48
C HIS A 169 7.28 8.98 -13.00
N ILE A 170 6.03 8.70 -12.64
CA ILE A 170 5.64 8.30 -11.28
C ILE A 170 6.28 6.97 -10.88
N ILE A 171 6.35 6.01 -11.80
CA ILE A 171 7.00 4.70 -11.57
C ILE A 171 8.51 4.86 -11.32
N LYS A 172 9.17 5.82 -11.99
CA LYS A 172 10.58 6.17 -11.73
C LYS A 172 10.79 6.78 -10.35
N GLU A 173 9.89 7.65 -9.86
CA GLU A 173 9.96 8.20 -8.50
C GLU A 173 9.88 7.12 -7.41
N GLN A 174 9.27 5.97 -7.72
CA GLN A 174 9.18 4.79 -6.85
C GLN A 174 10.37 3.81 -7.01
N ASN A 175 11.44 4.20 -7.72
CA ASN A 175 12.62 3.40 -8.03
C ASN A 175 12.37 2.13 -8.86
N ARG A 176 11.28 2.07 -9.66
CA ARG A 176 10.94 0.91 -10.52
C ARG A 176 11.30 1.19 -11.99
N TYR A 177 12.58 1.40 -12.24
CA TYR A 177 13.08 1.90 -13.53
C TYR A 177 12.81 0.98 -14.73
N GLU A 178 12.93 -0.34 -14.56
CA GLU A 178 12.71 -1.33 -15.63
C GLU A 178 11.26 -1.30 -16.15
N THR A 179 10.29 -1.25 -15.22
CA THR A 179 8.86 -1.14 -15.54
C THR A 179 8.54 0.19 -16.23
N ALA A 180 9.18 1.29 -15.82
CA ALA A 180 8.97 2.59 -16.45
C ALA A 180 9.51 2.65 -17.88
N GLU A 181 10.65 2.01 -18.15
CA GLU A 181 11.21 1.92 -19.51
C GLU A 181 10.38 1.01 -20.42
N GLU A 182 9.83 -0.06 -19.87
CA GLU A 182 8.91 -0.97 -20.58
C GLU A 182 7.62 -0.25 -21.03
N VAL A 183 7.01 0.52 -20.14
CA VAL A 183 5.83 1.36 -20.45
C VAL A 183 6.16 2.42 -21.51
N LEU A 184 7.32 3.08 -21.40
CA LEU A 184 7.75 4.03 -22.43
C LEU A 184 7.99 3.38 -23.79
N ARG A 185 8.55 2.17 -23.82
CA ARG A 185 8.82 1.45 -25.06
C ARG A 185 7.54 1.04 -25.79
N ARG A 186 6.49 0.64 -25.05
CA ARG A 186 5.23 0.18 -25.63
C ARG A 186 4.34 1.31 -26.16
N PHE A 187 4.41 2.49 -25.54
CA PHE A 187 3.55 3.63 -25.85
C PHE A 187 4.31 4.81 -26.46
N ALA A 188 5.57 4.63 -26.86
CA ALA A 188 6.32 5.63 -27.60
C ALA A 188 5.57 5.99 -28.89
N PRO A 189 5.40 7.29 -29.22
CA PRO A 189 4.85 7.67 -30.51
C PRO A 189 5.76 7.12 -31.63
N PRO A 190 5.20 6.69 -32.78
CA PRO A 190 6.02 6.32 -33.92
C PRO A 190 6.91 7.50 -34.29
N GLU A 191 8.22 7.25 -34.45
CA GLU A 191 9.12 8.28 -34.99
C GLU A 191 8.55 8.77 -36.33
N PRO A 192 8.46 10.09 -36.57
CA PRO A 192 8.06 10.57 -37.87
C PRO A 192 9.05 10.04 -38.91
N GLU A 193 8.55 9.25 -39.87
CA GLU A 193 9.32 8.84 -41.04
C GLU A 193 9.89 10.10 -41.68
N ASP A 194 11.22 10.19 -41.74
CA ASP A 194 11.92 11.20 -42.53
C ASP A 194 11.44 11.08 -43.98
N ASP A 195 10.59 12.03 -44.40
CA ASP A 195 10.25 12.27 -45.80
C ASP A 195 11.55 12.58 -46.56
N VAL A 196 12.13 11.53 -47.16
CA VAL A 196 13.21 11.64 -48.15
C VAL A 196 12.64 12.17 -49.46
N ALA A 197 12.85 13.48 -49.69
CA ALA A 197 12.72 14.13 -50.99
C ALA A 197 14.00 14.01 -51.82
#